data_AF-A0A3E2ND84-F1
#
_entry.id   AF-A0A3E2ND84-F1
#
_cell.length_a   1.000
_cell.length_b   1.000
_cell.length_c   1.000
_cell.angle_alpha   90.00
_cell.angle_beta   90.00
_cell.angle_gamma   90.00
#
_symmetry.space_group_name_H-M   'P 1'
#
loop_
_entity.id
_entity.type
_entity.pdbx_description
1 polymer ?
#
loop_
_entity_poly.entity_id
_entity_poly.type
_entity_poly.pdbx_seq_one_letter_code
_entity_poly.pdbx_strand_id
1 'polypeptide(L)'
;MMRNKVLMICAVSAMLLTGCTQSHILAGGGPAEPVFETQQGIVLDWTQIGNDMDEEFVDNKDYPMALSVNYSVDQEKKSIDLTLIVKAGTTPEEAVTFGDAAVRYLNDVAADQDFSYERSSETSYGGFFKNYDLHLIVMPDYTMKEQQYWLVDMDIPKGSDEKIVPKEGAVVMETTAADDTEEADETETETEAEQTQASK
;
A
#
# COMPACT_ATOMS: atom_id res chain seq x y z
N MET A 1 37.04 83.14 28.91
CA MET A 1 37.38 82.10 29.92
C MET A 1 37.14 80.72 29.30
N MET A 2 38.13 79.84 29.48
CA MET A 2 38.16 78.36 29.40
C MET A 2 37.27 77.63 28.37
N ARG A 3 37.80 76.90 27.35
CA ARG A 3 38.79 75.79 27.28
C ARG A 3 38.22 74.46 27.82
N ASN A 4 37.87 73.52 26.94
CA ASN A 4 38.36 72.12 26.90
C ASN A 4 37.49 71.13 26.06
N LYS A 5 38.04 70.74 24.90
CA LYS A 5 38.37 69.39 24.41
C LYS A 5 37.58 68.13 24.88
N VAL A 6 36.99 67.44 23.87
CA VAL A 6 37.28 66.06 23.41
C VAL A 6 36.66 64.83 24.14
N LEU A 7 36.17 63.88 23.31
CA LEU A 7 35.81 62.44 23.49
C LEU A 7 34.47 62.16 24.20
N MET A 8 33.57 61.27 23.74
CA MET A 8 33.80 59.92 23.21
C MET A 8 32.74 59.44 22.17
N ILE A 9 33.29 58.63 21.26
CA ILE A 9 32.75 57.63 20.33
C ILE A 9 31.65 56.72 20.91
N CYS A 10 30.62 56.44 20.09
CA CYS A 10 30.07 55.09 19.87
C CYS A 10 29.48 55.03 18.46
N ALA A 11 30.38 54.78 17.50
CA ALA A 11 30.05 54.25 16.19
C ALA A 11 29.72 52.75 16.33
N VAL A 12 29.07 52.22 15.29
CA VAL A 12 28.87 50.80 14.97
C VAL A 12 27.60 50.18 15.58
N SER A 13 26.54 50.13 14.77
CA SER A 13 25.63 48.97 14.65
C SER A 13 24.77 49.07 13.39
N ALA A 14 25.40 49.32 12.24
CA ALA A 14 24.75 49.25 10.91
C ALA A 14 25.35 48.11 10.07
N MET A 15 25.56 46.93 10.68
CA MET A 15 26.02 45.72 9.99
C MET A 15 25.36 44.49 10.60
N LEU A 16 24.10 44.22 10.23
CA LEU A 16 23.46 42.91 10.44
C LEU A 16 22.76 42.42 9.16
N LEU A 17 23.35 42.70 8.00
CA LEU A 17 22.91 42.14 6.72
C LEU A 17 24.11 41.69 5.89
N THR A 18 24.92 40.78 6.44
CA THR A 18 25.79 39.91 5.63
C THR A 18 25.78 38.50 6.21
N GLY A 19 24.58 37.91 6.30
CA GLY A 19 24.45 36.46 6.20
C GLY A 19 24.76 36.07 4.76
N CYS A 20 26.05 36.02 4.40
CA CYS A 20 26.46 35.26 3.23
C CYS A 20 26.21 33.79 3.61
N THR A 21 25.01 33.29 3.33
CA THR A 21 24.85 31.87 3.06
C THR A 21 25.87 31.59 1.96
N GLN A 22 26.92 30.86 2.33
CA GLN A 22 27.90 30.38 1.39
C GLN A 22 27.11 29.46 0.46
N SER A 23 26.74 30.01 -0.68
CA SER A 23 25.98 29.31 -1.68
C SER A 23 26.92 28.23 -2.20
N HIS A 24 26.82 27.03 -1.64
CA HIS A 24 27.27 25.81 -2.29
C HIS A 24 26.30 25.55 -3.47
N ILE A 25 26.18 26.54 -4.36
CA ILE A 25 25.71 26.31 -5.71
C ILE A 25 26.80 25.45 -6.30
N LEU A 26 26.42 24.22 -6.60
CA LEU A 26 27.25 23.22 -7.24
C LEU A 26 27.89 23.86 -8.48
N ALA A 27 29.12 24.37 -8.29
CA ALA A 27 29.94 24.86 -9.36
C ALA A 27 30.58 23.64 -10.01
N GLY A 28 29.94 23.11 -11.05
CA GLY A 28 30.54 22.07 -11.89
C GLY A 28 29.54 21.04 -12.39
N GLY A 29 29.07 21.26 -13.62
CA GLY A 29 28.17 20.37 -14.36
C GLY A 29 26.99 21.19 -14.87
N GLY A 30 26.75 21.19 -16.18
CA GLY A 30 25.48 21.69 -16.72
C GLY A 30 24.28 20.97 -16.07
N PRO A 31 23.03 21.35 -16.37
CA PRO A 31 21.88 20.56 -15.92
C PRO A 31 22.16 19.10 -16.28
N ALA A 32 22.06 18.20 -15.30
CA ALA A 32 22.17 16.77 -15.56
C ALA A 32 21.23 16.46 -16.73
N GLU A 33 21.78 15.90 -17.81
CA GLU A 33 20.94 15.57 -18.96
C GLU A 33 19.84 14.61 -18.48
N PRO A 34 18.58 14.89 -18.83
CA PRO A 34 17.49 14.01 -18.41
C PRO A 34 17.71 12.62 -19.00
N VAL A 35 17.73 11.62 -18.13
CA VAL A 35 17.80 10.22 -18.53
C VAL A 35 16.39 9.78 -18.88
N PHE A 36 16.15 9.52 -20.17
CA PHE A 36 14.84 9.08 -20.68
C PHE A 36 14.70 7.55 -20.74
N GLU A 37 15.78 6.81 -20.49
CA GLU A 37 15.78 5.35 -20.47
C GLU A 37 15.16 4.83 -19.17
N THR A 38 14.31 3.82 -19.29
CA THR A 38 13.75 3.10 -18.14
C THR A 38 14.86 2.41 -17.38
N GLN A 39 15.00 2.75 -16.10
CA GLN A 39 15.92 2.06 -15.21
C GLN A 39 15.35 0.68 -14.87
N GLN A 40 16.22 -0.32 -14.72
CA GLN A 40 15.85 -1.70 -14.41
C GLN A 40 16.49 -2.14 -13.11
N GLY A 41 15.85 -3.07 -12.40
CA GLY A 41 16.41 -3.66 -11.19
C GLY A 41 16.43 -2.68 -10.02
N ILE A 42 15.39 -1.84 -9.95
CA ILE A 42 15.17 -0.97 -8.79
C ILE A 42 14.84 -1.88 -7.61
N VAL A 43 15.53 -1.64 -6.48
CA VAL A 43 15.26 -2.37 -5.25
C VAL A 43 13.90 -1.90 -4.73
N LEU A 44 12.93 -2.80 -4.73
CA LEU A 44 11.57 -2.53 -4.25
C LEU A 44 11.56 -2.20 -2.75
N ASP A 45 10.85 -1.14 -2.40
CA ASP A 45 10.48 -0.81 -1.03
C ASP A 45 9.26 -1.65 -0.64
N TRP A 46 9.56 -2.82 -0.05
CA TRP A 46 8.54 -3.76 0.42
C TRP A 46 7.66 -3.16 1.52
N THR A 47 8.19 -2.29 2.39
CA THR A 47 7.37 -1.63 3.41
C THR A 47 6.30 -0.77 2.76
N GLN A 48 6.65 -0.02 1.72
CA GLN A 48 5.67 0.74 0.96
C GLN A 48 4.66 -0.19 0.26
N ILE A 49 5.12 -1.26 -0.40
CA ILE A 49 4.22 -2.24 -1.04
C ILE A 49 3.21 -2.80 -0.03
N GLY A 50 3.66 -3.15 1.18
CA GLY A 50 2.78 -3.65 2.22
C GLY A 50 1.72 -2.65 2.65
N ASN A 51 2.11 -1.38 2.85
CA ASN A 51 1.15 -0.33 3.18
C ASN A 51 0.12 -0.13 2.05
N ASP A 52 0.56 -0.10 0.80
CA ASP A 52 -0.33 0.08 -0.35
C ASP A 52 -1.31 -1.10 -0.49
N MET A 53 -0.89 -2.33 -0.16
CA MET A 53 -1.76 -3.52 -0.13
C MET A 53 -2.80 -3.43 1.00
N ASP A 54 -2.39 -3.02 2.20
CA ASP A 54 -3.31 -2.88 3.32
C ASP A 54 -4.34 -1.76 3.05
N GLU A 55 -3.90 -0.63 2.49
CA GLU A 55 -4.78 0.49 2.11
C GLU A 55 -5.80 0.10 1.03
N GLU A 56 -5.44 -0.78 0.10
CA GLU A 56 -6.34 -1.23 -0.96
C GLU A 56 -7.37 -2.26 -0.47
N PHE A 57 -6.99 -3.18 0.42
CA PHE A 57 -7.82 -4.36 0.71
C PHE A 57 -8.42 -4.41 2.11
N VAL A 58 -7.75 -3.84 3.12
CA VAL A 58 -8.25 -3.87 4.51
C VAL A 58 -9.27 -2.75 4.70
N ASP A 59 -10.38 -3.06 5.38
CA ASP A 59 -11.51 -2.14 5.59
C ASP A 59 -12.11 -1.57 4.28
N ASN A 60 -11.96 -2.31 3.17
CA ASN A 60 -12.53 -1.95 1.88
C ASN A 60 -13.91 -2.59 1.66
N LYS A 61 -14.90 -1.76 1.33
CA LYS A 61 -16.28 -2.17 1.00
C LYS A 61 -16.40 -3.15 -0.18
N ASP A 62 -15.43 -3.16 -1.09
CA ASP A 62 -15.40 -4.04 -2.26
C ASP A 62 -14.89 -5.44 -1.87
N TYR A 63 -14.18 -5.56 -0.74
CA TYR A 63 -13.68 -6.81 -0.16
C TYR A 63 -14.02 -6.91 1.35
N PRO A 64 -15.31 -6.93 1.72
CA PRO A 64 -15.73 -6.87 3.14
C PRO A 64 -15.30 -8.11 3.95
N MET A 65 -14.88 -9.17 3.27
CA MET A 65 -14.33 -10.39 3.85
C MET A 65 -12.86 -10.27 4.25
N ALA A 66 -12.10 -9.31 3.71
CA ALA A 66 -10.66 -9.20 3.94
C ALA A 66 -10.37 -8.69 5.36
N LEU A 67 -9.47 -9.38 6.06
CA LEU A 67 -9.01 -9.00 7.40
C LEU A 67 -7.55 -8.59 7.43
N SER A 68 -6.70 -9.19 6.58
CA SER A 68 -5.28 -8.87 6.53
C SER A 68 -4.62 -9.41 5.26
N VAL A 69 -3.64 -8.67 4.77
CA VAL A 69 -2.72 -9.11 3.72
C VAL A 69 -1.33 -9.26 4.33
N ASN A 70 -0.74 -10.45 4.24
CA ASN A 70 0.61 -10.71 4.74
C ASN A 70 1.48 -11.27 3.61
N TYR A 71 2.75 -10.87 3.56
CA TYR A 71 3.68 -11.40 2.57
C TYR A 71 5.05 -11.69 3.16
N SER A 72 5.79 -12.60 2.52
CA SER A 72 7.21 -12.85 2.76
C SER A 72 7.94 -12.99 1.44
N VAL A 73 9.09 -12.33 1.29
CA VAL A 73 9.85 -12.35 0.03
C VAL A 73 11.23 -12.94 0.25
N ASP A 74 11.54 -13.98 -0.51
CA ASP A 74 12.88 -14.54 -0.62
C ASP A 74 13.52 -14.04 -1.91
N GLN A 75 14.39 -13.03 -1.79
CA GLN A 75 15.06 -12.43 -2.95
C GLN A 75 16.11 -13.34 -3.60
N GLU A 76 16.65 -14.30 -2.86
CA GLU A 76 17.66 -15.25 -3.37
C GLU A 76 16.98 -16.37 -4.15
N LYS A 77 15.93 -16.96 -3.58
CA LYS A 77 15.15 -18.01 -4.24
C LYS A 77 14.22 -17.47 -5.31
N LYS A 78 13.97 -16.16 -5.31
CA LYS A 78 12.97 -15.50 -6.15
C LYS A 78 11.60 -16.12 -5.92
N SER A 79 11.16 -16.11 -4.67
CA SER A 79 9.83 -16.57 -4.28
C SER A 79 9.14 -15.57 -3.36
N ILE A 80 7.81 -15.56 -3.39
CA ILE A 80 6.96 -14.79 -2.51
C ILE A 80 5.88 -15.69 -1.93
N ASP A 81 5.71 -15.63 -0.61
CA ASP A 81 4.58 -16.24 0.09
C ASP A 81 3.56 -15.12 0.35
N LEU A 82 2.36 -15.23 -0.19
CA LEU A 82 1.25 -14.31 0.02
C LEU A 82 0.15 -15.01 0.81
N THR A 83 -0.14 -14.50 2.00
CA THR A 83 -1.16 -15.04 2.91
C THR A 83 -2.25 -14.01 3.16
N LEU A 84 -3.44 -14.31 2.67
CA LEU A 84 -4.62 -13.48 2.83
C LEU A 84 -5.54 -14.06 3.90
N ILE A 85 -5.86 -13.25 4.90
CA ILE A 85 -6.76 -13.64 5.99
C ILE A 85 -8.14 -13.07 5.71
N VAL A 86 -9.16 -13.92 5.79
CA VAL A 86 -10.56 -13.55 5.56
C VAL A 86 -11.45 -13.85 6.76
N LYS A 87 -12.64 -13.26 6.80
CA LYS A 87 -13.67 -13.55 7.79
C LYS A 87 -14.17 -15.00 7.67
N ALA A 88 -14.68 -15.55 8.77
CA ALA A 88 -15.49 -16.77 8.70
C ALA A 88 -16.70 -16.56 7.78
N GLY A 89 -17.21 -17.63 7.18
CA GLY A 89 -18.29 -17.58 6.18
C GLY A 89 -17.86 -17.24 4.76
N THR A 90 -16.62 -16.78 4.54
CA THR A 90 -16.10 -16.50 3.20
C THR A 90 -16.15 -17.75 2.32
N THR A 91 -16.75 -17.63 1.15
CA THR A 91 -16.85 -18.72 0.19
C THR A 91 -15.53 -18.93 -0.58
N PRO A 92 -15.27 -20.13 -1.11
CA PRO A 92 -14.09 -20.35 -1.94
C PRO A 92 -14.06 -19.46 -3.19
N GLU A 93 -15.21 -19.13 -3.79
CA GLU A 93 -15.30 -18.24 -4.94
C GLU A 93 -14.91 -16.79 -4.62
N GLU A 94 -15.34 -16.29 -3.45
CA GLU A 94 -14.92 -14.99 -2.92
C GLU A 94 -13.41 -14.98 -2.64
N ALA A 95 -12.89 -16.04 -2.02
CA ALA A 95 -11.47 -16.19 -1.74
C ALA A 95 -10.61 -16.19 -3.02
N VAL A 96 -11.07 -16.86 -4.09
CA VAL A 96 -10.40 -16.83 -5.40
C VAL A 96 -10.41 -15.43 -5.99
N THR A 97 -11.54 -14.74 -5.93
CA THR A 97 -11.67 -13.37 -6.45
C THR A 97 -10.73 -12.41 -5.72
N PHE A 98 -10.71 -12.49 -4.39
CA PHE A 98 -9.81 -11.69 -3.58
C PHE A 98 -8.33 -12.04 -3.82
N GLY A 99 -8.00 -13.34 -3.89
CA GLY A 99 -6.66 -13.81 -4.22
C GLY A 99 -6.15 -13.29 -5.56
N ASP A 100 -6.98 -13.35 -6.61
CA ASP A 100 -6.62 -12.84 -7.94
C ASP A 100 -6.40 -11.33 -7.94
N ALA A 101 -7.26 -10.57 -7.25
CA ALA A 101 -7.11 -9.12 -7.10
C ALA A 101 -5.82 -8.75 -6.34
N ALA A 102 -5.55 -9.41 -5.22
CA ALA A 102 -4.37 -9.14 -4.40
C ALA A 102 -3.06 -9.43 -5.14
N VAL A 103 -2.98 -10.54 -5.86
CA VAL A 103 -1.79 -10.89 -6.67
C VAL A 103 -1.55 -9.83 -7.75
N ARG A 104 -2.59 -9.42 -8.47
CA ARG A 104 -2.48 -8.40 -9.52
C ARG A 104 -2.06 -7.05 -8.97
N TYR A 105 -2.67 -6.64 -7.87
CA TYR A 105 -2.38 -5.36 -7.24
C TYR A 105 -0.94 -5.32 -6.70
N LEU A 106 -0.44 -6.42 -6.10
CA LEU A 106 0.96 -6.52 -5.67
C LEU A 106 1.93 -6.29 -6.82
N ASN A 107 1.68 -6.91 -7.98
CA ASN A 107 2.48 -6.66 -9.18
C ASN A 107 2.44 -5.19 -9.60
N ASP A 108 1.25 -4.61 -9.60
CA ASP A 108 1.02 -3.25 -10.08
C ASP A 108 1.75 -2.22 -9.22
N VAL A 109 1.72 -2.36 -7.89
CA VAL A 109 2.50 -1.53 -6.97
C VAL A 109 4.01 -1.76 -7.17
N ALA A 110 4.44 -2.99 -7.39
CA ALA A 110 5.84 -3.27 -7.74
C ALA A 110 6.25 -2.59 -9.06
N ALA A 111 5.35 -2.54 -10.06
CA ALA A 111 5.56 -1.86 -11.34
C ALA A 111 5.55 -0.33 -11.24
N ASP A 112 4.86 0.24 -10.24
CA ASP A 112 4.90 1.67 -9.93
C ASP A 112 6.25 2.10 -9.34
N GLN A 113 6.97 1.19 -8.68
CA GLN A 113 8.33 1.43 -8.19
C GLN A 113 9.42 1.09 -9.21
N ASP A 114 9.29 -0.06 -9.89
CA ASP A 114 10.17 -0.48 -10.98
C ASP A 114 9.39 -0.57 -12.31
N PHE A 115 9.45 0.54 -13.07
CA PHE A 115 8.78 0.67 -14.37
C PHE A 115 9.26 -0.32 -15.44
N SER A 116 10.29 -1.12 -15.17
CA SER A 116 10.66 -2.23 -16.05
C SER A 116 9.72 -3.42 -15.95
N TYR A 117 8.94 -3.53 -14.88
CA TYR A 117 7.87 -4.52 -14.78
C TYR A 117 6.64 -4.08 -15.59
N GLU A 118 6.10 -5.04 -16.34
CA GLU A 118 4.79 -4.88 -16.96
C GLU A 118 3.70 -4.88 -15.88
N ARG A 119 2.72 -4.00 -16.02
CA ARG A 119 1.50 -4.06 -15.20
C ARG A 119 0.71 -5.33 -15.49
N SER A 120 -0.15 -5.70 -14.55
CA SER A 120 -1.09 -6.80 -14.70
C SER A 120 -2.15 -6.47 -15.76
N SER A 121 -2.79 -7.51 -16.30
CA SER A 121 -3.85 -7.41 -17.31
C SER A 121 -4.79 -8.59 -17.16
N GLU A 122 -5.98 -8.60 -17.75
CA GLU A 122 -6.96 -9.71 -17.62
C GLU A 122 -6.35 -11.12 -17.76
N THR A 123 -5.33 -11.29 -18.60
CA THR A 123 -4.68 -12.58 -18.87
C THR A 123 -3.28 -12.72 -18.27
N SER A 124 -2.77 -11.75 -17.52
CA SER A 124 -1.46 -11.87 -16.87
C SER A 124 -1.36 -11.22 -15.50
N TYR A 125 -0.63 -11.89 -14.60
CA TYR A 125 -0.27 -11.35 -13.28
C TYR A 125 0.78 -10.24 -13.34
N GLY A 126 1.45 -10.06 -14.48
CA GLY A 126 2.37 -8.95 -14.73
C GLY A 126 3.86 -9.30 -14.60
N GLY A 127 4.70 -8.29 -14.77
CA GLY A 127 6.14 -8.42 -14.96
C GLY A 127 6.91 -8.91 -13.72
N PHE A 128 6.43 -8.59 -12.52
CA PHE A 128 7.07 -9.03 -11.28
C PHE A 128 7.05 -10.57 -11.17
N PHE A 129 5.88 -11.17 -11.38
CA PHE A 129 5.67 -12.62 -11.31
C PHE A 129 6.28 -13.40 -12.49
N LYS A 130 6.80 -12.73 -13.53
CA LYS A 130 7.66 -13.40 -14.52
C LYS A 130 8.97 -13.91 -13.92
N ASN A 131 9.40 -13.31 -12.81
CA ASN A 131 10.68 -13.61 -12.18
C ASN A 131 10.55 -14.28 -10.81
N TYR A 132 9.37 -14.23 -10.19
CA TYR A 132 9.13 -14.74 -8.83
C TYR A 132 8.09 -15.87 -8.84
N ASP A 133 8.41 -16.97 -8.15
CA ASP A 133 7.44 -18.01 -7.81
C ASP A 133 6.52 -17.49 -6.68
N LEU A 134 5.23 -17.81 -6.72
CA LEU A 134 4.23 -17.37 -5.75
C LEU A 134 3.63 -18.57 -5.03
N HIS A 135 3.65 -18.56 -3.70
CA HIS A 135 2.80 -19.42 -2.88
C HIS A 135 1.65 -18.57 -2.32
N LEU A 136 0.41 -18.87 -2.72
CA LEU A 136 -0.79 -18.16 -2.30
C LEU A 136 -1.61 -19.00 -1.33
N ILE A 137 -1.87 -18.46 -0.15
CA ILE A 137 -2.83 -18.99 0.82
C ILE A 137 -3.94 -17.96 1.05
N VAL A 138 -5.19 -18.41 1.00
CA VAL A 138 -6.35 -17.65 1.48
C VAL A 138 -7.09 -18.49 2.50
N MET A 139 -7.24 -17.99 3.72
CA MET A 139 -7.86 -18.76 4.81
C MET A 139 -8.56 -17.88 5.85
N PRO A 140 -9.56 -18.42 6.58
CA PRO A 140 -10.17 -17.71 7.70
C PRO A 140 -9.18 -17.43 8.82
N ASP A 141 -9.45 -16.39 9.62
CA ASP A 141 -8.64 -16.08 10.80
C ASP A 141 -8.52 -17.27 11.76
N TYR A 142 -7.38 -17.37 12.46
CA TYR A 142 -7.02 -18.46 13.39
C TYR A 142 -6.95 -19.89 12.79
N THR A 143 -7.05 -20.07 11.47
CA THR A 143 -7.02 -21.41 10.83
C THR A 143 -5.65 -21.87 10.30
N MET A 144 -4.57 -21.17 10.64
CA MET A 144 -3.19 -21.48 10.21
C MET A 144 -2.75 -22.94 10.42
N LYS A 145 -3.34 -23.66 11.39
CA LYS A 145 -3.02 -25.07 11.70
C LYS A 145 -4.05 -26.06 11.16
N GLU A 146 -5.14 -25.57 10.59
CA GLU A 146 -6.32 -26.34 10.22
C GLU A 146 -6.55 -26.23 8.70
N GLN A 147 -5.66 -26.84 7.93
CA GLN A 147 -5.60 -26.74 6.47
C GLN A 147 -6.88 -27.12 5.72
N GLN A 148 -7.81 -27.80 6.38
CA GLN A 148 -9.14 -28.11 5.84
C GLN A 148 -9.98 -26.84 5.60
N TYR A 149 -9.71 -25.75 6.31
CA TYR A 149 -10.39 -24.46 6.14
C TYR A 149 -9.69 -23.52 5.17
N TRP A 150 -8.53 -23.90 4.62
CA TRP A 150 -7.84 -23.08 3.64
C TRP A 150 -8.64 -23.11 2.34
N LEU A 151 -9.09 -21.94 1.91
CA LEU A 151 -9.97 -21.76 0.77
C LEU A 151 -9.18 -21.78 -0.54
N VAL A 152 -7.95 -21.27 -0.50
CA VAL A 152 -6.95 -21.33 -1.59
C VAL A 152 -5.61 -21.73 -0.97
N ASP A 153 -4.90 -22.61 -1.66
CA ASP A 153 -3.54 -23.06 -1.32
C ASP A 153 -2.89 -23.50 -2.64
N MET A 154 -2.11 -22.61 -3.26
CA MET A 154 -1.58 -22.82 -4.61
C MET A 154 -0.13 -22.31 -4.74
N ASP A 155 0.69 -23.11 -5.40
CA ASP A 155 2.00 -22.69 -5.90
C ASP A 155 1.87 -22.30 -7.39
N ILE A 156 2.07 -21.03 -7.70
CA ILE A 156 2.07 -20.49 -9.05
C ILE A 156 3.53 -20.26 -9.47
N PRO A 157 4.06 -21.03 -10.43
CA PRO A 157 5.44 -20.89 -10.85
C PRO A 157 5.66 -19.58 -11.60
N LYS A 158 6.87 -19.03 -11.51
CA LYS A 158 7.25 -17.80 -12.20
C LYS A 158 6.95 -17.86 -13.70
N GLY A 159 6.41 -16.77 -14.23
CA GLY A 159 6.00 -16.66 -15.63
C GLY A 159 4.75 -17.45 -16.00
N SER A 160 4.07 -18.04 -15.03
CA SER A 160 2.75 -18.64 -15.21
C SER A 160 1.65 -17.62 -14.94
N ASP A 161 0.61 -17.68 -15.77
CA ASP A 161 -0.65 -16.98 -15.56
C ASP A 161 -1.76 -18.01 -15.25
N GLU A 162 -1.38 -19.06 -14.50
CA GLU A 162 -2.31 -20.08 -14.03
C GLU A 162 -3.40 -19.46 -13.17
N LYS A 163 -4.65 -19.72 -13.53
CA LYS A 163 -5.79 -19.16 -12.79
C LYS A 163 -5.83 -19.72 -11.39
N ILE A 164 -6.00 -18.83 -10.42
CA ILE A 164 -6.28 -19.21 -9.04
C ILE A 164 -7.62 -19.96 -9.01
N VAL A 165 -7.64 -21.09 -8.30
CA VAL A 165 -8.80 -21.96 -8.14
C VAL A 165 -8.99 -22.32 -6.66
N PRO A 166 -10.22 -22.69 -6.25
CA PRO A 166 -10.46 -23.18 -4.91
C PRO A 166 -9.61 -24.41 -4.58
N LYS A 167 -9.19 -24.53 -3.32
CA LYS A 167 -8.58 -25.75 -2.82
C LYS A 167 -9.61 -26.88 -2.80
N GLU A 168 -9.24 -28.03 -3.37
CA GLU A 168 -10.11 -29.22 -3.39
C GLU A 168 -10.39 -29.70 -1.95
N GLY A 169 -11.68 -29.84 -1.62
CA GLY A 169 -12.11 -30.30 -0.30
C GLY A 169 -12.06 -29.24 0.81
N ALA A 170 -11.90 -27.96 0.46
CA ALA A 170 -12.01 -26.87 1.42
C ALA A 170 -13.38 -26.88 2.13
N VAL A 171 -13.35 -26.74 3.44
CA VAL A 171 -14.53 -26.61 4.31
C VAL A 171 -14.71 -25.12 4.61
N VAL A 172 -15.90 -24.59 4.37
CA VAL A 172 -16.24 -23.23 4.77
C VAL A 172 -16.40 -23.20 6.29
N MET A 173 -15.68 -22.30 6.96
CA MET A 173 -15.87 -22.08 8.39
C MET A 173 -17.18 -21.33 8.61
N GLU A 174 -18.09 -21.90 9.40
CA GLU A 174 -19.37 -21.28 9.73
C GLU A 174 -19.15 -19.95 10.47
N THR A 175 -19.98 -18.95 10.18
CA THR A 175 -19.99 -17.70 10.92
C THR A 175 -20.48 -17.95 12.34
N THR A 176 -19.84 -17.33 13.33
CA THR A 176 -20.39 -17.30 14.69
C THR A 176 -21.15 -16.01 14.89
N ALA A 177 -22.24 -16.03 15.66
CA ALA A 177 -23.13 -14.87 15.88
C ALA A 177 -22.44 -13.61 16.47
N ALA A 178 -21.14 -13.67 16.79
CA ALA A 178 -20.36 -12.53 17.22
C ALA A 178 -19.78 -11.70 16.05
N ASP A 179 -19.57 -12.31 14.88
CA ASP A 179 -18.97 -11.63 13.72
C ASP A 179 -19.97 -10.75 12.95
N ASP A 180 -21.28 -10.99 13.12
CA ASP A 180 -22.36 -10.21 12.46
C ASP A 180 -22.65 -8.86 13.13
N THR A 181 -22.03 -8.58 14.29
CA THR A 181 -22.40 -7.41 15.12
C THR A 181 -21.64 -6.11 14.81
N GLU A 182 -20.67 -6.12 13.89
CA GLU A 182 -19.86 -4.93 13.57
C GLU A 182 -20.45 -4.06 12.41
N GLU A 183 -21.52 -4.49 11.75
CA GLU A 183 -22.09 -3.84 10.55
C GLU A 183 -23.39 -3.03 10.80
N ALA A 184 -23.61 -2.51 12.01
CA ALA A 184 -24.84 -1.78 12.30
C ALA A 184 -24.68 -0.60 13.27
N ASP A 185 -23.94 0.44 12.88
CA ASP A 185 -24.30 1.81 13.29
C ASP A 185 -23.64 2.91 12.45
N GLU A 186 -24.16 3.20 11.24
CA GLU A 186 -24.13 4.57 10.69
C GLU A 186 -25.41 4.81 9.88
N THR A 187 -26.52 5.13 10.55
CA THR A 187 -27.64 5.82 9.89
C THR A 187 -27.61 7.29 10.28
N GLU A 188 -27.01 8.10 9.41
CA GLU A 188 -27.09 9.56 9.47
C GLU A 188 -28.55 10.01 9.60
N THR A 189 -28.90 10.63 10.72
CA THR A 189 -30.19 11.29 10.88
C THR A 189 -30.01 12.78 10.60
N GLU A 190 -29.93 13.18 9.33
CA GLU A 190 -30.17 14.57 8.95
C GLU A 190 -31.66 14.88 9.14
N THR A 191 -31.99 15.60 10.21
CA THR A 191 -33.33 16.16 10.41
C THR A 191 -33.38 17.55 9.77
N GLU A 192 -34.06 17.59 8.62
CA GLU A 192 -34.60 18.77 7.95
C GLU A 192 -35.41 19.63 8.94
N ALA A 193 -34.97 20.86 9.20
CA ALA A 193 -35.76 21.87 9.88
C ALA A 193 -36.34 22.84 8.84
N GLU A 194 -37.55 22.51 8.36
CA GLU A 194 -38.36 23.34 7.48
C GLU A 194 -38.75 24.66 8.15
N GLN A 195 -38.57 25.75 7.42
CA GLN A 195 -39.04 27.08 7.77
C GLN A 195 -40.57 27.12 7.79
N THR A 196 -41.16 27.76 8.80
CA THR A 196 -42.50 28.33 8.65
C THR A 196 -42.51 29.79 9.14
N GLN A 197 -42.44 30.70 8.17
CA GLN A 197 -42.97 32.06 8.32
C GLN A 197 -44.51 31.99 8.35
N ALA A 198 -45.16 32.64 9.32
CA ALA A 198 -46.37 33.43 9.10
C ALA A 198 -46.79 34.25 10.34
N SER A 199 -46.56 35.57 10.26
CA SER A 199 -47.54 36.64 10.48
C SER A 199 -48.42 36.63 11.75
N LYS A 200 -48.10 37.48 12.74
CA LYS A 200 -48.82 38.74 13.03
C LYS A 200 -48.17 39.54 14.16
#